data_AF-A0A3Q1J1G9-F1
#
_entry.id   AF-A0A3Q1J1G9-F1
#
_cell.length_a   1.000
_cell.length_b   1.000
_cell.length_c   1.000
_cell.angle_alpha   90.00
_cell.angle_beta   90.00
_cell.angle_gamma   90.00
#
_symmetry.space_group_name_H-M   'P 1'
#
loop_
_entity.id
_entity.type
_entity.pdbx_description
1 polymer ?
#
loop_
_entity_poly.entity_id
_entity_poly.type
_entity_poly.pdbx_seq_one_letter_code
_entity_poly.pdbx_strand_id
1 'polypeptide(L)'
;PKLDSSFSVSFFFRLCDCWLSRISCDSLTLSLKSSPSCLRDLDLSNNKLQDSGVKLLCGFLESPQCRLKSLRSDIIFIQEMILMSCKLSELSCAAVASALKFNPSYLRQLVLSWNNLQDSGVKLLCGFLESPQCRLETLRLADCGLSETHCDVVASALKSKPSHLKELDLSGNNLQDSGVKKLCAGLKSSNCTLEILRSAQLPYLIL
;
A
#
# COMPACT_ATOMS: atom_id res chain seq x y z
N PRO A 1 -25.21 4.70 -38.01
CA PRO A 1 -24.96 4.87 -36.56
C PRO A 1 -24.11 3.72 -36.00
N LYS A 2 -22.82 3.94 -35.76
CA LYS A 2 -21.98 3.01 -34.98
C LYS A 2 -22.25 3.25 -33.50
N LEU A 3 -22.58 2.21 -32.74
CA LEU A 3 -22.53 2.32 -31.28
C LEU A 3 -21.05 2.40 -30.85
N ASP A 4 -20.76 3.33 -29.97
CA ASP A 4 -19.46 3.45 -29.31
C ASP A 4 -19.33 2.36 -28.24
N SER A 5 -18.31 1.51 -28.35
CA SER A 5 -18.11 0.33 -27.50
C SER A 5 -17.04 0.56 -26.41
N SER A 6 -16.84 1.80 -25.98
CA SER A 6 -15.75 2.21 -25.08
C SER A 6 -16.07 2.21 -23.57
N PHE A 7 -17.27 1.75 -23.14
CA PHE A 7 -17.58 1.54 -21.71
C PHE A 7 -16.83 0.33 -21.13
N SER A 8 -15.55 0.53 -20.77
CA SER A 8 -14.78 -0.42 -19.98
C SER A 8 -15.21 -0.36 -18.51
N VAL A 9 -16.19 -1.18 -18.14
CA VAL A 9 -16.66 -1.31 -16.76
C VAL A 9 -15.48 -1.67 -15.83
N SER A 10 -15.17 -0.78 -14.88
CA SER A 10 -14.24 -1.11 -13.79
C SER A 10 -14.96 -2.01 -12.80
N PHE A 11 -14.42 -3.21 -12.55
CA PHE A 11 -14.90 -4.05 -11.46
C PHE A 11 -14.15 -3.66 -10.19
N PHE A 12 -14.85 -2.95 -9.31
CA PHE A 12 -14.44 -2.62 -7.96
C PHE A 12 -14.99 -3.68 -7.00
N PHE A 13 -14.15 -4.36 -6.23
CA PHE A 13 -14.59 -5.39 -5.28
C PHE A 13 -14.16 -5.03 -3.87
N ARG A 14 -15.16 -4.67 -3.06
CA ARG A 14 -15.01 -4.31 -1.65
C ARG A 14 -15.68 -5.37 -0.80
N LEU A 15 -14.90 -5.96 0.11
CA LEU A 15 -15.38 -6.82 1.19
C LEU A 15 -14.99 -6.21 2.54
N CYS A 16 -15.07 -4.89 2.67
CA CYS A 16 -14.78 -4.18 3.92
C CYS A 16 -15.75 -4.64 5.02
N ASP A 17 -15.23 -4.91 6.22
CA ASP A 17 -15.98 -5.41 7.40
C ASP A 17 -16.90 -6.62 7.12
N CYS A 18 -16.48 -7.50 6.21
CA CYS A 18 -17.24 -8.70 5.82
C CYS A 18 -16.89 -9.94 6.67
N TRP A 19 -16.23 -9.75 7.81
CA TRP A 19 -15.76 -10.78 8.75
C TRP A 19 -15.01 -11.94 8.07
N LEU A 20 -14.19 -11.62 7.05
CA LEU A 20 -13.53 -12.62 6.22
C LEU A 20 -12.63 -13.54 7.05
N SER A 21 -12.89 -14.83 6.90
CA SER A 21 -12.08 -15.90 7.49
C SER A 21 -10.92 -16.27 6.56
N ARG A 22 -9.98 -17.09 7.05
CA ARG A 22 -8.95 -17.71 6.21
C ARG A 22 -9.57 -18.49 5.03
N ILE A 23 -10.64 -19.23 5.26
CA ILE A 23 -11.35 -20.00 4.22
C ILE A 23 -11.91 -19.06 3.14
N SER A 24 -12.45 -17.91 3.55
CA SER A 24 -12.93 -16.86 2.65
C SER A 24 -11.78 -16.28 1.81
N CYS A 25 -10.58 -16.11 2.40
CA CYS A 25 -9.38 -15.67 1.69
C CYS A 25 -8.85 -16.73 0.71
N ASP A 26 -8.83 -18.01 1.12
CA ASP A 26 -8.45 -19.14 0.26
C ASP A 26 -9.38 -19.22 -0.96
N SER A 27 -10.71 -19.13 -0.75
CA SER A 27 -11.71 -19.09 -1.83
C SER A 27 -11.53 -17.88 -2.74
N LEU A 28 -11.33 -16.67 -2.18
CA LEU A 28 -11.10 -15.46 -2.95
C LEU A 28 -9.83 -15.57 -3.81
N THR A 29 -8.71 -16.00 -3.23
CA THR A 29 -7.45 -16.21 -3.95
C THR A 29 -7.57 -17.27 -5.04
N LEU A 30 -8.34 -18.34 -4.82
CA LEU A 30 -8.64 -19.33 -5.86
C LEU A 30 -9.45 -18.72 -7.01
N SER A 31 -10.53 -18.00 -6.72
CA SER A 31 -11.35 -17.32 -7.74
C SER A 31 -10.57 -16.25 -8.53
N LEU A 32 -9.68 -15.52 -7.86
CA LEU A 32 -8.81 -14.50 -8.48
C LEU A 32 -7.69 -15.12 -9.35
N LYS A 33 -7.29 -16.36 -9.08
CA LYS A 33 -6.34 -17.14 -9.89
C LYS A 33 -6.99 -17.93 -11.03
N SER A 34 -8.22 -18.41 -10.86
CA SER A 34 -8.91 -19.27 -11.84
C SER A 34 -9.52 -18.51 -13.02
N SER A 35 -9.47 -17.18 -13.01
CA SER A 35 -9.89 -16.34 -14.13
C SER A 35 -8.95 -15.14 -14.28
N PRO A 36 -8.69 -14.66 -15.51
CA PRO A 36 -7.97 -13.42 -15.74
C PRO A 36 -8.85 -12.25 -15.31
N SER A 37 -8.90 -12.00 -14.00
CA SER A 37 -9.88 -11.14 -13.37
C SER A 37 -9.82 -9.72 -13.95
N CYS A 38 -10.98 -9.19 -14.36
CA CYS A 38 -11.14 -7.78 -14.69
C CYS A 38 -11.15 -6.89 -13.43
N LEU A 39 -10.75 -7.43 -12.28
CA LEU A 39 -10.72 -6.75 -11.00
C LEU A 39 -9.61 -5.71 -11.01
N ARG A 40 -9.95 -4.46 -10.72
CA ARG A 40 -9.02 -3.32 -10.79
C ARG A 40 -8.67 -2.74 -9.44
N ASP A 41 -9.59 -2.88 -8.48
CA ASP A 41 -9.53 -2.31 -7.15
C ASP A 41 -10.00 -3.35 -6.13
N LEU A 42 -9.25 -3.54 -5.05
CA LEU A 42 -9.54 -4.52 -4.01
C LEU A 42 -9.44 -3.87 -2.62
N ASP A 43 -10.58 -3.77 -1.94
CA ASP A 43 -10.69 -3.20 -0.58
C ASP A 43 -11.14 -4.29 0.40
N LEU A 44 -10.21 -4.70 1.27
CA LEU A 44 -10.40 -5.74 2.29
C LEU A 44 -10.24 -5.19 3.71
N SER A 45 -10.37 -3.87 3.87
CA SER A 45 -10.24 -3.17 5.15
C SER A 45 -11.16 -3.74 6.23
N ASN A 46 -10.77 -3.56 7.51
CA ASN A 46 -11.54 -3.99 8.68
C ASN A 46 -11.82 -5.51 8.76
N ASN A 47 -11.06 -6.34 8.04
CA ASN A 47 -11.09 -7.79 8.19
C ASN A 47 -9.89 -8.30 9.01
N LYS A 48 -10.13 -9.29 9.88
CA LYS A 48 -9.08 -9.96 10.70
C LYS A 48 -8.30 -10.99 9.87
N LEU A 49 -7.74 -10.56 8.73
CA LEU A 49 -7.08 -11.41 7.73
C LEU A 49 -5.89 -12.20 8.30
N GLN A 50 -5.12 -11.58 9.21
CA GLN A 50 -3.88 -12.12 9.78
C GLN A 50 -2.85 -12.51 8.68
N ASP A 51 -1.69 -13.02 9.10
CA ASP A 51 -0.61 -13.38 8.16
C ASP A 51 -1.04 -14.41 7.10
N SER A 52 -1.97 -15.32 7.43
CA SER A 52 -2.48 -16.29 6.46
C SER A 52 -3.28 -15.62 5.33
N GLY A 53 -4.17 -14.68 5.65
CA GLY A 53 -4.96 -13.97 4.63
C GLY A 53 -4.08 -13.09 3.76
N VAL A 54 -3.12 -12.38 4.37
CA VAL A 54 -2.18 -11.52 3.65
C VAL A 54 -1.28 -12.33 2.72
N LYS A 55 -0.74 -13.46 3.18
CA LYS A 55 0.09 -14.35 2.35
C LYS A 55 -0.67 -14.91 1.14
N LEU A 56 -1.96 -15.20 1.29
CA LEU A 56 -2.83 -15.66 0.19
C LEU A 56 -3.10 -14.55 -0.85
N LEU A 57 -3.22 -13.30 -0.41
CA LEU A 57 -3.33 -12.13 -1.29
C LEU A 57 -2.00 -11.83 -2.00
N CYS A 58 -0.89 -11.90 -1.29
CA CYS A 58 0.45 -11.75 -1.87
C CYS A 58 0.71 -12.79 -2.95
N GLY A 59 0.38 -14.06 -2.69
CA GLY A 59 0.46 -15.13 -3.68
C GLY A 59 -0.54 -15.01 -4.86
N PHE A 60 -1.47 -14.06 -4.85
CA PHE A 60 -2.24 -13.63 -6.02
C PHE A 60 -1.57 -12.46 -6.74
N LEU A 61 -1.05 -11.46 -6.01
CA LEU A 61 -0.29 -10.35 -6.59
C LEU A 61 0.98 -10.81 -7.33
N GLU A 62 1.64 -11.86 -6.83
CA GLU A 62 2.77 -12.55 -7.48
C GLU A 62 2.38 -13.30 -8.76
N SER A 63 1.09 -13.48 -9.05
CA SER A 63 0.63 -14.15 -10.27
C SER A 63 0.87 -13.30 -11.51
N PRO A 64 1.47 -13.82 -12.61
CA PRO A 64 1.59 -13.11 -13.88
C PRO A 64 0.22 -12.86 -14.55
N GLN A 65 -0.85 -13.46 -14.02
CA GLN A 65 -2.23 -13.24 -14.46
C GLN A 65 -2.95 -12.15 -13.66
N CYS A 66 -2.33 -11.59 -12.62
CA CYS A 66 -2.88 -10.48 -11.86
C CYS A 66 -3.03 -9.24 -12.77
N ARG A 67 -4.27 -8.80 -12.96
CA ARG A 67 -4.65 -7.68 -13.83
C ARG A 67 -5.24 -6.49 -13.06
N LEU A 68 -4.95 -6.36 -11.76
CA LEU A 68 -5.27 -5.12 -11.03
C LEU A 68 -4.67 -3.93 -11.80
N LYS A 69 -5.56 -3.03 -12.24
CA LYS A 69 -5.33 -1.98 -13.23
C LYS A 69 -6.41 -0.89 -13.13
N SER A 70 -6.36 -0.06 -12.11
CA SER A 70 -7.26 1.08 -11.94
C SER A 70 -6.65 2.39 -12.43
N LEU A 71 -7.50 3.29 -12.95
CA LEU A 71 -7.25 4.69 -13.31
C LEU A 71 -8.17 5.47 -12.36
N ARG A 72 -7.61 6.31 -11.49
CA ARG A 72 -8.41 7.28 -10.76
C ARG A 72 -8.88 8.37 -11.70
N SER A 73 -10.18 8.62 -11.62
CA SER A 73 -10.80 9.89 -11.96
C SER A 73 -10.63 10.32 -13.42
N ASP A 74 -11.27 11.42 -13.76
CA ASP A 74 -10.59 12.42 -14.55
C ASP A 74 -9.44 12.95 -13.67
N ILE A 75 -8.14 12.63 -13.87
CA ILE A 75 -7.48 11.77 -14.87
C ILE A 75 -6.22 11.14 -14.18
N ILE A 76 -5.98 9.80 -14.18
CA ILE A 76 -4.66 9.06 -14.19
C ILE A 76 -4.71 7.58 -13.66
N PHE A 77 -3.95 6.70 -14.33
CA PHE A 77 -3.16 5.48 -13.94
C PHE A 77 -3.32 4.65 -12.62
N ILE A 78 -4.09 5.08 -11.61
CA ILE A 78 -3.82 4.72 -10.20
C ILE A 78 -4.55 3.47 -9.66
N GLN A 79 -3.78 2.46 -9.26
CA GLN A 79 -4.20 1.24 -8.55
C GLN A 79 -3.97 1.26 -7.05
N GLU A 80 -4.88 0.68 -6.27
CA GLU A 80 -4.82 0.70 -4.80
C GLU A 80 -4.92 -0.70 -4.19
N MET A 81 -4.10 -0.97 -3.16
CA MET A 81 -4.30 -2.06 -2.21
C MET A 81 -4.52 -1.46 -0.82
N ILE A 82 -5.69 -1.75 -0.24
CA ILE A 82 -6.11 -1.23 1.07
C ILE A 82 -6.23 -2.39 2.06
N LEU A 83 -5.39 -2.39 3.09
CA LEU A 83 -5.31 -3.41 4.16
C LEU A 83 -5.48 -2.78 5.55
N MET A 84 -6.40 -1.81 5.70
CA MET A 84 -6.55 -1.08 6.97
C MET A 84 -7.07 -1.98 8.09
N SER A 85 -6.50 -1.86 9.29
CA SER A 85 -6.90 -2.60 10.50
C SER A 85 -6.83 -4.14 10.39
N CYS A 86 -5.95 -4.68 9.54
CA CYS A 86 -5.87 -6.11 9.23
C CYS A 86 -5.04 -6.97 10.19
N LYS A 87 -4.39 -6.36 11.20
CA LYS A 87 -3.45 -7.02 12.15
C LYS A 87 -2.24 -7.66 11.43
N LEU A 88 -1.59 -6.91 10.55
CA LEU A 88 -0.38 -7.34 9.85
C LEU A 88 0.78 -7.57 10.85
N SER A 89 1.49 -8.69 10.75
CA SER A 89 2.78 -8.90 11.43
C SER A 89 3.98 -8.57 10.53
N GLU A 90 5.20 -8.75 11.03
CA GLU A 90 6.43 -8.75 10.22
C GLU A 90 6.34 -9.68 9.01
N LEU A 91 5.75 -10.88 9.16
CA LEU A 91 5.59 -11.84 8.07
C LEU A 91 4.64 -11.32 7.00
N SER A 92 3.56 -10.63 7.39
CA SER A 92 2.68 -9.92 6.46
C SER A 92 3.43 -8.83 5.70
N CYS A 93 4.25 -8.03 6.38
CA CYS A 93 5.02 -6.96 5.73
C CYS A 93 6.08 -7.50 4.76
N ALA A 94 6.74 -8.61 5.11
CA ALA A 94 7.66 -9.31 4.22
C ALA A 94 6.95 -9.91 2.99
N ALA A 95 5.75 -10.48 3.17
CA ALA A 95 4.94 -10.99 2.06
C ALA A 95 4.49 -9.85 1.13
N VAL A 96 4.03 -8.72 1.67
CA VAL A 96 3.68 -7.51 0.88
C VAL A 96 4.90 -7.01 0.11
N ALA A 97 6.06 -6.86 0.76
CA ALA A 97 7.29 -6.44 0.11
C ALA A 97 7.81 -7.44 -0.96
N SER A 98 7.55 -8.74 -0.80
CA SER A 98 7.84 -9.78 -1.82
C SER A 98 6.93 -9.62 -3.04
N ALA A 99 5.62 -9.54 -2.82
CA ALA A 99 4.63 -9.38 -3.88
C ALA A 99 4.86 -8.12 -4.71
N LEU A 100 5.26 -7.02 -4.06
CA LEU A 100 5.62 -5.77 -4.71
C LEU A 100 6.90 -5.85 -5.57
N LYS A 101 7.81 -6.79 -5.30
CA LYS A 101 9.03 -7.02 -6.10
C LYS A 101 8.79 -7.91 -7.33
N PHE A 102 7.93 -8.93 -7.22
CA PHE A 102 7.78 -9.95 -8.26
C PHE A 102 6.86 -9.55 -9.42
N ASN A 103 5.95 -8.60 -9.21
CA ASN A 103 5.10 -8.08 -10.27
C ASN A 103 5.65 -6.71 -10.74
N PRO A 104 6.04 -6.53 -12.02
CA PRO A 104 6.63 -5.28 -12.51
C PRO A 104 5.59 -4.15 -12.63
N SER A 105 5.22 -3.63 -11.47
CA SER A 105 4.90 -2.23 -11.25
C SER A 105 3.62 -1.71 -11.89
N TYR A 106 2.52 -2.39 -11.59
CA TYR A 106 1.19 -1.85 -11.79
C TYR A 106 0.71 -1.06 -10.55
N LEU A 107 0.90 -1.57 -9.31
CA LEU A 107 0.42 -0.89 -8.10
C LEU A 107 0.96 0.55 -7.97
N ARG A 108 0.05 1.52 -7.74
CA ARG A 108 0.39 2.94 -7.56
C ARG A 108 0.15 3.42 -6.15
N GLN A 109 -0.78 2.83 -5.40
CA GLN A 109 -1.05 3.18 -4.01
C GLN A 109 -1.09 1.97 -3.10
N LEU A 110 -0.60 2.18 -1.90
CA LEU A 110 -0.59 1.22 -0.83
C LEU A 110 -1.10 1.90 0.44
N VAL A 111 -2.20 1.41 0.98
CA VAL A 111 -2.83 1.93 2.20
C VAL A 111 -2.77 0.85 3.27
N LEU A 112 -1.87 1.04 4.23
CA LEU A 112 -1.62 0.13 5.36
C LEU A 112 -2.03 0.72 6.70
N SER A 113 -2.73 1.86 6.68
CA SER A 113 -3.06 2.65 7.86
C SER A 113 -3.81 1.83 8.92
N TRP A 114 -3.62 2.15 10.20
CA TRP A 114 -4.14 1.39 11.35
C TRP A 114 -3.57 -0.04 11.48
N ASN A 115 -2.33 -0.25 11.05
CA ASN A 115 -1.59 -1.49 11.33
C ASN A 115 -0.24 -1.15 11.95
N ASN A 116 0.04 -1.68 13.14
CA ASN A 116 1.33 -1.50 13.80
C ASN A 116 2.41 -2.36 13.10
N LEU A 117 3.12 -1.76 12.13
CA LEU A 117 3.98 -2.48 11.18
C LEU A 117 5.29 -3.01 11.78
N GLN A 118 5.65 -2.53 12.98
CA GLN A 118 6.96 -2.75 13.63
C GLN A 118 8.17 -2.24 12.80
N ASP A 119 9.32 -2.17 13.47
CA ASP A 119 10.62 -1.83 12.87
C ASP A 119 10.94 -2.57 11.57
N SER A 120 10.69 -3.88 11.55
CA SER A 120 10.96 -4.76 10.41
C SER A 120 10.05 -4.45 9.23
N GLY A 121 8.75 -4.26 9.46
CA GLY A 121 7.79 -3.93 8.40
C GLY A 121 8.07 -2.59 7.74
N VAL A 122 8.39 -1.55 8.52
CA VAL A 122 8.75 -0.23 7.98
C VAL A 122 10.06 -0.29 7.19
N LYS A 123 11.07 -1.01 7.66
CA LYS A 123 12.34 -1.22 6.94
C LYS A 123 12.14 -1.94 5.61
N LEU A 124 11.30 -2.98 5.57
CA LEU A 124 10.98 -3.73 4.35
C LEU A 124 10.24 -2.87 3.31
N LEU A 125 9.28 -2.05 3.74
CA LEU A 125 8.56 -1.14 2.86
C LEU A 125 9.45 -0.02 2.32
N CYS A 126 10.28 0.60 3.16
CA CYS A 126 11.21 1.64 2.73
C CYS A 126 12.28 1.08 1.78
N GLY A 127 12.83 -0.10 2.06
CA GLY A 127 13.74 -0.80 1.15
C GLY A 127 13.08 -1.23 -0.18
N PHE A 128 11.74 -1.34 -0.22
CA PHE A 128 11.02 -1.46 -1.49
C PHE A 128 10.86 -0.10 -2.21
N LEU A 129 10.65 1.01 -1.51
CA LEU A 129 10.65 2.34 -2.14
C LEU A 129 11.99 2.68 -2.83
N GLU A 130 13.10 2.18 -2.28
CA GLU A 130 14.45 2.32 -2.84
C GLU A 130 14.72 1.41 -4.07
N SER A 131 13.80 0.48 -4.40
CA SER A 131 13.96 -0.44 -5.53
C SER A 131 13.76 0.28 -6.88
N PRO A 132 14.63 0.07 -7.88
CA PRO A 132 14.46 0.69 -9.20
C PRO A 132 13.25 0.15 -9.99
N GLN A 133 12.63 -0.94 -9.50
CA GLN A 133 11.36 -1.48 -10.02
C GLN A 133 10.12 -0.82 -9.37
N CYS A 134 10.28 -0.05 -8.29
CA CYS A 134 9.18 0.61 -7.61
C CYS A 134 8.52 1.67 -8.50
N ARG A 135 7.19 1.71 -8.51
CA ARG A 135 6.38 2.78 -9.14
C ARG A 135 5.28 3.29 -8.22
N LEU A 136 5.45 3.13 -6.90
CA LEU A 136 4.45 3.58 -5.95
C LEU A 136 4.40 5.11 -5.94
N GLU A 137 3.23 5.66 -6.24
CA GLU A 137 2.93 7.10 -6.27
C GLU A 137 2.29 7.56 -4.95
N THR A 138 1.67 6.67 -4.18
CA THR A 138 1.05 7.00 -2.89
C THR A 138 1.28 5.93 -1.84
N LEU A 139 1.69 6.32 -0.64
CA LEU A 139 1.84 5.43 0.52
C LEU A 139 1.13 6.03 1.74
N ARG A 140 0.18 5.31 2.33
CA ARG A 140 -0.50 5.73 3.56
C ARG A 140 -0.20 4.80 4.73
N LEU A 141 0.59 5.32 5.67
CA LEU A 141 1.01 4.70 6.92
C LEU A 141 0.40 5.43 8.13
N ALA A 142 -0.82 5.96 8.02
CA ALA A 142 -1.44 6.67 9.14
C ALA A 142 -1.75 5.71 10.29
N ASP A 143 -1.40 6.11 11.53
CA ASP A 143 -1.43 5.27 12.74
C ASP A 143 -0.85 3.85 12.52
N CYS A 144 0.42 3.80 12.10
CA CYS A 144 1.15 2.56 11.84
C CYS A 144 2.22 2.23 12.89
N GLY A 145 2.24 2.95 14.02
CA GLY A 145 3.23 2.78 15.09
C GLY A 145 4.62 3.35 14.78
N LEU A 146 4.76 4.21 13.75
CA LEU A 146 6.05 4.83 13.44
C LEU A 146 6.49 5.78 14.56
N SER A 147 7.80 5.82 14.77
CA SER A 147 8.50 6.60 15.80
C SER A 147 9.71 7.32 15.20
N GLU A 148 10.43 8.11 16.00
CA GLU A 148 11.64 8.82 15.56
C GLU A 148 12.64 7.92 14.79
N THR A 149 12.89 6.69 15.27
CA THR A 149 13.88 5.77 14.69
C THR A 149 13.52 5.36 13.25
N HIS A 150 12.24 5.43 12.90
CA HIS A 150 11.73 5.13 11.57
C HIS A 150 11.96 6.28 10.58
N CYS A 151 12.06 7.52 11.07
CA CYS A 151 12.21 8.70 10.22
C CYS A 151 13.53 8.72 9.44
N ASP A 152 14.61 8.11 9.95
CA ASP A 152 15.86 7.94 9.20
C ASP A 152 15.66 7.06 7.96
N VAL A 153 14.91 5.95 8.12
CA VAL A 153 14.64 4.98 7.05
C VAL A 153 13.70 5.59 5.99
N VAL A 154 12.65 6.30 6.43
CA VAL A 154 11.76 7.04 5.52
C VAL A 154 12.52 8.16 4.79
N ALA A 155 13.41 8.89 5.48
CA ALA A 155 14.23 9.92 4.87
C ALA A 155 15.27 9.36 3.87
N SER A 156 15.74 8.11 4.05
CA SER A 156 16.54 7.38 3.06
C SER A 156 15.74 7.10 1.79
N ALA A 157 14.55 6.51 1.94
CA ALA A 157 13.65 6.25 0.82
C ALA A 157 13.30 7.52 0.02
N LEU A 158 13.04 8.65 0.69
CA LEU A 158 12.79 9.95 0.03
C LEU A 158 14.00 10.53 -0.72
N LYS A 159 15.24 10.09 -0.42
CA LYS A 159 16.47 10.48 -1.12
C LYS A 159 16.82 9.54 -2.29
N SER A 160 16.16 8.40 -2.39
CA SER A 160 16.49 7.33 -3.32
C SER A 160 16.22 7.69 -4.79
N LYS A 161 16.78 6.92 -5.71
CA LYS A 161 16.62 7.15 -7.15
C LYS A 161 16.58 5.81 -7.90
N PRO A 162 15.57 5.57 -8.77
CA PRO A 162 14.42 6.43 -9.05
C PRO A 162 13.42 6.46 -7.89
N SER A 163 12.81 7.64 -7.64
CA SER A 163 11.65 7.77 -6.72
C SER A 163 10.42 8.21 -7.51
N HIS A 164 9.32 7.47 -7.35
CA HIS A 164 8.02 7.77 -7.96
C HIS A 164 6.98 8.29 -6.96
N LEU A 165 7.33 8.38 -5.66
CA LEU A 165 6.39 8.68 -4.59
C LEU A 165 5.96 10.15 -4.60
N LYS A 166 4.65 10.39 -4.73
CA LYS A 166 4.02 11.72 -4.80
C LYS A 166 3.26 12.09 -3.54
N GLU A 167 2.55 11.15 -2.92
CA GLU A 167 1.85 11.35 -1.65
C GLU A 167 2.35 10.37 -0.58
N LEU A 168 2.68 10.90 0.60
CA LEU A 168 3.03 10.13 1.78
C LEU A 168 2.18 10.60 2.96
N ASP A 169 1.50 9.67 3.62
CA ASP A 169 0.70 9.93 4.81
C ASP A 169 1.28 9.20 6.02
N LEU A 170 1.77 9.97 6.99
CA LEU A 170 2.34 9.54 8.26
C LEU A 170 1.48 10.04 9.45
N SER A 171 0.24 10.46 9.21
CA SER A 171 -0.63 11.03 10.26
C SER A 171 -0.86 10.06 11.43
N GLY A 172 -1.03 10.56 12.65
CA GLY A 172 -1.25 9.73 13.84
C GLY A 172 -0.01 8.98 14.39
N ASN A 173 1.17 9.08 13.76
CA ASN A 173 2.40 8.46 14.27
C ASN A 173 3.19 9.39 15.22
N ASN A 174 3.93 8.82 16.18
CA ASN A 174 4.69 9.58 17.17
C ASN A 174 6.13 9.87 16.71
N LEU A 175 6.25 10.70 15.67
CA LEU A 175 7.52 10.94 14.97
C LEU A 175 8.55 11.76 15.78
N GLN A 176 8.08 12.61 16.70
CA GLN A 176 8.88 13.59 17.47
C GLN A 176 9.62 14.65 16.62
N ASP A 177 10.05 15.76 17.24
CA ASP A 177 10.76 16.86 16.56
C ASP A 177 12.05 16.40 15.85
N SER A 178 12.77 15.47 16.47
CA SER A 178 13.94 14.78 15.95
C SER A 178 13.63 13.99 14.68
N GLY A 179 12.51 13.26 14.65
CA GLY A 179 12.05 12.52 13.48
C GLY A 179 11.60 13.45 12.35
N VAL A 180 10.86 14.51 12.68
CA VAL A 180 10.48 15.55 11.71
C VAL A 180 11.72 16.21 11.09
N LYS A 181 12.77 16.52 11.86
CA LYS A 181 14.04 17.04 11.33
C LYS A 181 14.70 16.06 10.33
N LYS A 182 14.68 14.75 10.60
CA LYS A 182 15.18 13.70 9.69
C LYS A 182 14.37 13.66 8.40
N LEU A 183 13.03 13.70 8.48
CA LEU A 183 12.15 13.77 7.31
C LEU A 183 12.40 15.04 6.47
N CYS A 184 12.56 16.21 7.10
CA CYS A 184 12.92 17.45 6.40
C CYS A 184 14.26 17.34 5.64
N ALA A 185 15.22 16.57 6.16
CA ALA A 185 16.47 16.28 5.44
C ALA A 185 16.29 15.31 4.25
N GLY A 186 15.24 14.48 4.26
CA GLY A 186 14.79 13.72 3.09
C GLY A 186 14.14 14.60 2.04
N LEU A 187 13.18 15.44 2.43
CA LEU A 187 12.44 16.35 1.55
C LEU A 187 13.32 17.38 0.83
N LYS A 188 14.42 17.81 1.47
CA LYS A 188 15.41 18.73 0.86
C LYS A 188 16.28 18.09 -0.23
N SER A 189 16.18 16.78 -0.45
CA SER A 189 16.93 16.09 -1.49
C SER A 189 16.44 16.47 -2.89
N SER A 190 17.36 16.71 -3.82
CA SER A 190 17.03 16.91 -5.24
C SER A 190 16.46 15.67 -5.93
N ASN A 191 16.55 14.50 -5.29
CA ASN A 191 15.88 13.27 -5.74
C ASN A 191 14.45 13.12 -5.19
N CYS A 192 14.03 13.95 -4.22
CA CYS A 192 12.71 13.82 -3.62
C CYS A 192 11.64 14.31 -4.62
N THR A 193 10.71 13.42 -4.97
CA THR A 193 9.63 13.69 -5.93
C THR A 193 8.28 13.95 -5.28
N LEU A 194 8.25 14.00 -3.94
CA LEU A 194 7.06 14.11 -3.11
C LEU A 194 6.39 15.48 -3.24
N GLU A 195 5.08 15.48 -3.46
CA GLU A 195 4.24 16.68 -3.61
C GLU A 195 3.34 16.90 -2.39
N ILE A 196 2.92 15.81 -1.73
CA ILE A 196 2.02 15.83 -0.58
C ILE A 196 2.64 15.02 0.56
N LEU A 197 2.87 15.67 1.70
CA LEU A 197 3.15 15.02 2.98
C LEU A 197 2.03 15.33 3.96
N ARG A 198 1.47 14.30 4.59
CA ARG A 198 0.53 14.42 5.71
C ARG A 198 1.17 13.86 6.98
N SER A 199 1.10 14.59 8.08
CA SER A 199 1.71 14.18 9.35
C SER A 199 1.00 14.78 10.56
N ALA A 200 -0.32 15.03 10.46
CA ALA A 200 -1.11 15.55 11.56
C ALA A 200 -1.34 14.47 12.62
N GLN A 201 -1.49 14.82 13.91
CA GLN A 201 -2.19 13.92 14.82
C GLN A 201 -3.60 13.68 14.29
N LEU A 202 -4.03 12.41 14.24
CA LEU A 202 -5.45 12.12 14.12
C LEU A 202 -6.13 12.54 15.43
N PRO A 203 -7.32 13.16 15.40
CA PRO A 203 -8.08 13.38 16.62
C PRO A 203 -8.37 12.00 17.23
N TYR A 204 -8.12 11.85 18.54
CA TYR A 204 -8.40 10.61 19.27
C TYR A 204 -9.89 10.27 19.16
N LEU A 205 -10.24 9.40 18.20
CA LEU A 205 -11.51 8.70 18.20
C LEU A 205 -11.42 7.62 19.28
N ILE A 206 -11.80 8.01 20.49
CA ILE A 206 -12.11 7.09 21.58
C ILE A 206 -13.32 6.26 21.12
N LEU A 207 -13.08 4.97 20.89
CA LEU A 207 -14.07 3.91 20.68
C LEU A 207 -13.82 2.82 21.74
#